data_AF-W4UMW4-F1
#
_entry.id   AF-W4UMW4-F1
#
_cell.length_a   1.000
_cell.length_b   1.000
_cell.length_c   1.000
_cell.angle_alpha   90.00
_cell.angle_beta   90.00
_cell.angle_gamma   90.00
#
_symmetry.space_group_name_H-M   'P 1'
#
loop_
_entity.id
_entity.type
_entity.pdbx_description
1 polymer ?
#
loop_
_entity_poly.entity_id
_entity_poly.type
_entity_poly.pdbx_seq_one_letter_code
_entity_poly.pdbx_strand_id
1 'polypeptide(L)'
;MTNSLGVDLLISLENLQIQATKTISYQSEYGVFRGVVDVKTYPTIKVYLPERSTPMVTIIPKDSIFWERYGSTEKEVLNRLISDTQIVKEASTFAGISPVKQLIPYWRTEDRFLYTGGSVNMRDAAIYVREDSWDNAYELWKKTYDESKGNKKKMRAALNIALYYEMKDNLPEAENWARKAQEYAQKIEKLDKVDERNFNFNKIPNFILITKYLVELTERNSQIQKLNMQMQRFNNDF
;
A
#
# COMPACT_ATOMS: atom_id res chain seq x y z
N MET A 1 -8.15 17.85 33.50
CA MET A 1 -6.98 18.29 32.72
C MET A 1 -7.39 18.81 31.35
N THR A 2 -8.20 18.08 30.60
CA THR A 2 -8.79 18.50 29.32
C THR A 2 -9.85 19.61 29.46
N ASN A 3 -10.80 19.49 30.40
CA ASN A 3 -11.81 20.55 30.65
C ASN A 3 -11.19 21.90 31.08
N SER A 4 -10.08 21.86 31.82
CA SER A 4 -9.36 23.06 32.25
C SER A 4 -8.57 23.73 31.12
N LEU A 5 -8.26 23.00 30.04
CA LEU A 5 -7.59 23.52 28.86
C LEU A 5 -8.60 24.08 27.83
N GLY A 6 -9.91 23.83 28.00
CA GLY A 6 -10.95 24.30 27.08
C GLY A 6 -10.83 23.70 25.68
N VAL A 7 -10.28 22.49 25.54
CA VAL A 7 -10.08 21.81 24.25
C VAL A 7 -11.10 20.70 24.06
N ASP A 8 -11.52 20.45 22.82
CA ASP A 8 -12.39 19.32 22.46
C ASP A 8 -11.64 17.99 22.35
N LEU A 9 -10.31 18.05 22.17
CA LEU A 9 -9.42 16.91 21.98
C LEU A 9 -8.03 17.28 22.49
N LEU A 10 -7.36 16.34 23.17
CA LEU A 10 -5.94 16.46 23.53
C LEU A 10 -5.15 15.31 22.90
N ILE A 11 -4.11 15.64 22.13
CA ILE A 11 -3.15 14.68 21.60
C ILE A 11 -1.86 14.83 22.40
N SER A 12 -1.42 13.76 23.04
CA SER A 12 -0.24 13.72 23.90
C SER A 12 0.81 12.77 23.31
N LEU A 13 2.05 13.23 23.21
CA LEU A 13 3.22 12.37 23.00
C LEU A 13 3.71 11.88 24.36
N GLU A 14 3.45 10.62 24.67
CA GLU A 14 3.71 10.03 25.98
C GLU A 14 5.14 9.51 26.10
N ASN A 15 5.71 9.04 24.99
CA ASN A 15 7.04 8.45 24.94
C ASN A 15 7.58 8.54 23.51
N LEU A 16 8.90 8.64 23.36
CA LEU A 16 9.58 8.57 22.07
C LEU A 16 10.89 7.80 22.26
N GLN A 17 10.95 6.60 21.70
CA GLN A 17 12.21 5.84 21.64
C GLN A 17 12.80 5.93 20.23
N ILE A 18 14.11 6.20 20.18
CA ILE A 18 14.89 6.27 18.95
C ILE A 18 16.08 5.33 19.11
N GLN A 19 16.20 4.37 18.19
CA GLN A 19 17.29 3.39 18.17
C GLN A 19 18.07 3.55 16.86
N ALA A 20 19.29 4.07 16.95
CA ALA A 20 20.16 4.28 15.81
C ALA A 20 21.24 3.18 15.73
N THR A 21 21.46 2.63 14.53
CA THR A 21 22.52 1.67 14.24
C THR A 21 23.34 2.21 13.07
N LYS A 22 24.67 2.28 13.24
CA LYS A 22 25.60 2.75 12.21
C LYS A 22 26.53 1.61 11.82
N THR A 23 26.58 1.30 10.52
CA THR A 23 27.38 0.20 9.98
C THR A 23 28.12 0.69 8.75
N ILE A 24 29.41 0.35 8.65
CA ILE A 24 30.18 0.50 7.42
C ILE A 24 30.66 -0.88 6.98
N SER A 25 30.45 -1.21 5.72
CA SER A 25 30.88 -2.48 5.14
C SER A 25 31.50 -2.27 3.76
N TYR A 26 32.47 -3.13 3.41
CA TYR A 26 33.07 -3.12 2.09
C TYR A 26 32.25 -3.99 1.13
N GLN A 27 31.86 -3.44 -0.01
CA GLN A 27 31.15 -4.15 -1.08
C GLN A 27 32.13 -4.52 -2.19
N SER A 28 32.65 -5.74 -2.12
CA SER A 28 33.68 -6.26 -3.04
C SER A 28 33.24 -6.29 -4.50
N GLU A 29 31.95 -6.51 -4.77
CA GLU A 29 31.38 -6.51 -6.13
C GLU A 29 31.55 -5.16 -6.84
N TYR A 30 31.52 -4.06 -6.09
CA TYR A 30 31.57 -2.70 -6.62
C TYR A 30 32.89 -1.98 -6.30
N GLY A 31 33.76 -2.59 -5.49
CA GLY A 31 35.03 -1.98 -5.07
C GLY A 31 34.88 -0.73 -4.19
N VAL A 32 33.76 -0.60 -3.47
CA VAL A 32 33.44 0.58 -2.65
C VAL A 32 33.04 0.22 -1.22
N PHE A 33 33.23 1.15 -0.30
CA PHE A 33 32.66 1.10 1.04
C PHE A 33 31.23 1.64 1.01
N ARG A 34 30.32 0.99 1.74
CA ARG A 34 28.93 1.39 1.96
C ARG A 34 28.73 1.65 3.44
N GLY A 35 28.32 2.87 3.78
CA GLY A 35 27.92 3.27 5.12
C GLY A 35 26.41 3.40 5.19
N VAL A 36 25.81 2.84 6.23
CA VAL A 36 24.38 2.94 6.51
C VAL A 36 24.17 3.39 7.94
N VAL A 37 23.28 4.35 8.11
CA VAL A 37 22.68 4.69 9.40
C VAL A 37 21.21 4.31 9.30
N ASP A 38 20.77 3.33 10.10
CA ASP A 38 19.39 2.90 10.22
C ASP A 38 18.85 3.36 11.57
N VAL A 39 17.70 4.03 11.58
CA VAL A 39 17.08 4.54 12.80
C VAL A 39 15.65 4.07 12.88
N LYS A 40 15.34 3.34 13.96
CA LYS A 40 13.98 2.90 14.29
C LYS A 40 13.37 3.84 15.31
N THR A 41 12.13 4.24 15.07
CA THR A 41 11.39 5.14 15.96
C THR A 41 10.15 4.45 16.51
N TYR A 42 9.87 4.69 17.79
CA TYR A 42 8.73 4.16 18.51
C TYR A 42 8.09 5.27 19.36
N PRO A 43 7.35 6.21 18.75
CA PRO A 43 6.52 7.15 19.49
C PRO A 43 5.31 6.42 20.11
N THR A 44 4.92 6.83 21.31
CA THR A 44 3.65 6.46 21.94
C THR A 44 2.79 7.70 22.01
N ILE A 45 1.66 7.71 21.30
CA ILE A 45 0.72 8.82 21.28
C ILE A 45 -0.60 8.37 21.87
N LYS A 46 -1.18 9.23 22.71
CA LYS A 46 -2.51 9.03 23.26
C LYS A 46 -3.41 10.19 22.90
N VAL A 47 -4.65 9.86 22.57
CA VAL A 47 -5.69 10.83 22.27
C VAL A 47 -6.73 10.77 23.38
N TYR A 48 -6.96 11.91 24.02
CA TYR A 48 -7.87 12.06 25.15
C TYR A 48 -9.07 12.91 24.75
N LEU A 49 -10.25 12.52 25.27
CA LEU A 49 -11.46 13.33 25.19
C LEU A 49 -11.73 13.99 26.55
N PRO A 50 -12.35 15.18 26.56
CA PRO A 50 -12.61 15.93 27.80
C PRO A 50 -13.36 15.15 28.88
N GLU A 51 -14.33 14.35 28.47
CA GLU A 51 -15.21 13.58 29.37
C GLU A 51 -14.68 12.19 29.73
N ARG A 52 -13.51 11.79 29.24
CA ARG A 52 -12.91 10.47 29.53
C ARG A 52 -11.64 10.60 30.37
N SER A 53 -11.57 9.78 31.41
CA SER A 53 -10.37 9.63 32.24
C SER A 53 -9.29 8.77 31.59
N THR A 54 -9.65 7.95 30.61
CA THR A 54 -8.74 7.09 29.84
C THR A 54 -8.62 7.58 28.40
N PRO A 55 -7.47 7.31 27.74
CA PRO A 55 -7.31 7.67 26.34
C PRO A 55 -8.35 6.93 25.49
N MET A 56 -8.94 7.65 24.54
CA MET A 56 -9.84 7.06 23.54
C MET A 56 -9.09 6.10 22.62
N VAL A 57 -7.87 6.47 22.23
CA VAL A 57 -6.99 5.63 21.41
C VAL A 57 -5.53 5.82 21.83
N THR A 58 -4.77 4.74 21.77
CA THR A 58 -3.32 4.73 21.91
C THR A 58 -2.71 4.27 20.59
N ILE A 59 -1.80 5.08 20.04
CA ILE A 59 -1.17 4.90 18.74
C ILE A 59 0.32 4.69 18.99
N ILE A 60 0.86 3.58 18.47
CA ILE A 60 2.27 3.22 18.66
C ILE A 60 2.83 2.85 17.28
N PRO A 61 3.00 3.83 16.36
CA PRO A 61 3.53 3.53 15.05
C PRO A 61 4.99 3.08 15.21
N LYS A 62 5.37 2.06 14.46
CA LYS A 62 6.74 1.58 14.37
C LYS A 62 7.20 1.78 12.94
N ASP A 63 8.25 2.56 12.77
CA ASP A 63 8.78 2.87 11.45
C ASP A 63 10.28 3.18 11.52
N SER A 64 10.95 3.19 10.38
CA SER A 64 12.38 3.42 10.26
C SER A 64 12.73 4.41 9.16
N ILE A 65 13.75 5.22 9.42
CA ILE A 65 14.40 6.10 8.45
C ILE A 65 15.86 5.69 8.33
N PHE A 66 16.43 5.76 7.13
CA PHE A 66 17.82 5.41 6.91
C PHE A 66 18.53 6.39 5.97
N TRP A 67 19.85 6.47 6.14
CA TRP A 67 20.75 7.23 5.28
C TRP A 67 21.87 6.31 4.81
N GLU A 68 22.20 6.43 3.54
CA GLU A 68 23.20 5.60 2.90
C GLU A 68 24.23 6.46 2.16
N ARG A 69 25.51 6.08 2.26
CA ARG A 69 26.62 6.71 1.55
C ARG A 69 27.59 5.68 1.03
N TYR A 70 28.21 6.00 -0.10
CA TYR A 70 29.27 5.21 -0.71
C TYR A 70 30.55 6.03 -0.82
N GLY A 71 31.69 5.35 -0.82
CA GLY A 71 33.01 5.98 -0.96
C GLY A 71 34.12 4.97 -1.22
N SER A 72 35.29 5.47 -1.62
CA SER A 72 36.45 4.63 -1.92
C SER A 72 37.20 4.20 -0.66
N THR A 73 36.98 4.87 0.47
CA THR A 73 37.58 4.52 1.77
C THR A 73 36.55 4.58 2.90
N GLU A 74 36.77 3.81 3.97
CA GLU A 74 35.93 3.86 5.17
C GLU A 74 35.87 5.26 5.80
N LYS A 75 37.00 5.97 5.86
CA LYS A 75 37.09 7.33 6.42
C LYS A 75 36.27 8.34 5.63
N GLU A 76 36.31 8.26 4.30
CA GLU A 76 35.50 9.10 3.43
C GLU A 76 34.01 8.88 3.67
N VAL A 77 33.58 7.62 3.76
CA VAL A 77 32.20 7.25 4.06
C VAL A 77 31.79 7.79 5.43
N LEU A 78 32.60 7.56 6.47
CA LEU A 78 32.30 8.02 7.83
C LEU A 78 32.08 9.53 7.91
N ASN A 79 32.89 10.31 7.20
CA ASN A 79 32.79 11.78 7.15
C ASN A 79 31.58 12.29 6.37
N ARG A 80 31.05 11.50 5.42
CA ARG A 80 29.87 11.86 4.61
C ARG A 80 28.55 11.35 5.17
N LEU A 81 28.61 10.40 6.10
CA LEU A 81 27.43 9.93 6.81
C LEU A 81 26.81 11.07 7.61
N ILE A 82 25.49 10.97 7.79
CA ILE A 82 24.74 11.91 8.61
C ILE A 82 25.35 12.01 10.02
N SER A 83 25.42 13.24 10.54
CA SER A 83 25.92 13.52 11.88
C SER A 83 24.90 13.15 12.97
N ASP A 84 25.37 12.85 14.18
CA ASP A 84 24.48 12.44 15.28
C ASP A 84 23.43 13.51 15.63
N THR A 85 23.78 14.79 15.51
CA THR A 85 22.85 15.91 15.72
C THR A 85 21.75 15.95 14.66
N GLN A 86 22.10 15.66 13.39
CA GLN A 86 21.12 15.54 12.32
C GLN A 86 20.27 14.27 12.46
N ILE A 87 20.86 13.15 12.89
CA ILE A 87 20.10 11.92 13.20
C ILE A 87 18.99 12.22 14.20
N VAL A 88 19.32 12.86 15.33
CA VAL A 88 18.32 13.19 16.36
C VAL A 88 17.24 14.11 15.79
N LYS A 89 17.61 15.14 15.04
CA LYS A 89 16.66 16.10 14.46
C LYS A 89 15.71 15.45 13.45
N GLU A 90 16.26 14.73 12.48
CA GLU A 90 15.49 14.11 11.40
C GLU A 90 14.65 12.94 11.94
N ALA A 91 15.20 12.10 12.82
CA ALA A 91 14.45 11.01 13.44
C ALA A 91 13.33 11.50 14.35
N SER A 92 13.53 12.60 15.10
CA SER A 92 12.47 13.20 15.92
C SER A 92 11.35 13.77 15.05
N THR A 93 11.70 14.44 13.94
CA THR A 93 10.73 14.95 12.97
C THR A 93 9.95 13.80 12.34
N PHE A 94 10.64 12.75 11.91
CA PHE A 94 10.06 11.53 11.35
C PHE A 94 9.10 10.86 12.34
N ALA A 95 9.49 10.72 13.60
CA ALA A 95 8.64 10.14 14.63
C ALA A 95 7.38 10.96 14.92
N GLY A 96 7.45 12.29 14.80
CA GLY A 96 6.29 13.18 14.90
C GLY A 96 5.31 13.04 13.73
N ILE A 97 5.82 12.76 12.52
CA ILE A 97 5.01 12.63 11.29
C ILE A 97 4.41 11.24 11.13
N SER A 98 5.15 10.18 11.48
CA SER A 98 4.71 8.78 11.38
C SER A 98 3.28 8.50 11.87
N PRO A 99 2.83 8.99 13.05
CA PRO A 99 1.46 8.78 13.55
C PRO A 99 0.37 9.51 12.77
N VAL A 100 0.69 10.56 12.00
CA VAL A 100 -0.30 11.42 11.34
C VAL A 100 -1.22 10.62 10.42
N LYS A 101 -0.68 9.64 9.68
CA LYS A 101 -1.45 8.74 8.80
C LYS A 101 -2.49 7.89 9.56
N GLN A 102 -2.36 7.75 10.88
CA GLN A 102 -3.31 7.01 11.71
C GLN A 102 -4.38 7.93 12.33
N LEU A 103 -4.18 9.25 12.24
CA LEU A 103 -5.07 10.27 12.80
C LEU A 103 -6.02 10.86 11.75
N ILE A 104 -5.56 11.00 10.50
CA ILE A 104 -6.32 11.63 9.42
C ILE A 104 -6.47 10.70 8.21
N PRO A 105 -7.52 10.88 7.39
CA PRO A 105 -7.57 10.28 6.06
C PRO A 105 -6.33 10.66 5.24
N TYR A 106 -5.84 9.73 4.42
CA TYR A 106 -4.71 9.96 3.54
C TYR A 106 -4.88 9.20 2.22
N TRP A 107 -4.30 9.76 1.17
CA TRP A 107 -4.23 9.11 -0.13
C TRP A 107 -3.08 8.10 -0.16
N ARG A 108 -3.34 6.93 -0.73
CA ARG A 108 -2.35 5.88 -0.96
C ARG A 108 -2.30 5.57 -2.45
N THR A 109 -1.14 5.79 -3.06
CA THR A 109 -0.89 5.37 -4.44
C THR A 109 -0.65 3.86 -4.44
N GLU A 110 -1.38 3.15 -5.29
CA GLU A 110 -1.26 1.71 -5.45
C GLU A 110 -1.06 1.37 -6.91
N ASP A 111 -0.18 0.41 -7.16
CA ASP A 111 0.06 -0.11 -8.50
C ASP A 111 -0.96 -1.21 -8.80
N ARG A 112 -1.73 -1.02 -9.88
CA ARG A 112 -2.66 -2.02 -10.40
C ARG A 112 -2.14 -2.61 -11.69
N PHE A 113 -2.34 -3.91 -11.87
CA PHE A 113 -1.97 -4.58 -13.10
C PHE A 113 -3.20 -4.85 -13.97
N LEU A 114 -3.01 -4.73 -15.27
CA LEU A 114 -4.06 -4.90 -16.28
C LEU A 114 -3.57 -5.88 -17.35
N TYR A 115 -4.45 -6.79 -17.80
CA TYR A 115 -4.14 -7.62 -18.96
C TYR A 115 -4.46 -6.91 -20.26
N THR A 116 -3.43 -6.62 -21.06
CA THR A 116 -3.56 -5.90 -22.34
C THR A 116 -3.65 -6.81 -23.56
N GLY A 117 -3.55 -8.13 -23.39
CA GLY A 117 -3.40 -9.08 -24.51
C GLY A 117 -4.21 -10.37 -24.38
N GLY A 118 -4.38 -11.05 -25.51
CA GLY A 118 -5.10 -12.33 -25.62
C GLY A 118 -6.34 -12.29 -26.53
N SER A 119 -6.76 -11.12 -26.99
CA SER A 119 -7.71 -10.90 -28.07
C SER A 119 -7.50 -9.51 -28.68
N VAL A 120 -8.15 -9.23 -29.82
CA VAL A 120 -8.21 -7.88 -30.42
C VAL A 120 -8.84 -6.91 -29.42
N ASN A 121 -10.03 -7.25 -28.90
CA ASN A 121 -10.73 -6.47 -27.88
C ASN A 121 -9.85 -6.11 -26.65
N MET A 122 -9.02 -7.02 -26.14
CA MET A 122 -8.17 -6.74 -24.98
C MET A 122 -7.05 -5.75 -25.29
N ARG A 123 -6.55 -5.74 -26.54
CA ARG A 123 -5.54 -4.78 -27.00
C ARG A 123 -6.15 -3.41 -27.24
N ASP A 124 -7.31 -3.37 -27.88
CA ASP A 124 -8.03 -2.12 -28.15
C ASP A 124 -8.49 -1.46 -26.85
N ALA A 125 -8.97 -2.26 -25.88
CA ALA A 125 -9.30 -1.77 -24.55
C ALA A 125 -8.09 -1.17 -23.81
N ALA A 126 -6.88 -1.70 -24.02
CA ALA A 126 -5.68 -1.13 -23.43
C ALA A 126 -5.30 0.23 -24.04
N ILE A 127 -5.71 0.51 -25.29
CA ILE A 127 -5.58 1.85 -25.89
C ILE A 127 -6.57 2.79 -25.21
N TYR A 128 -7.84 2.39 -25.08
CA TYR A 128 -8.86 3.19 -24.39
C TYR A 128 -8.48 3.55 -22.95
N VAL A 129 -7.88 2.63 -22.18
CA VAL A 129 -7.39 2.93 -20.83
C VAL A 129 -6.30 4.01 -20.84
N ARG A 130 -5.39 4.02 -21.82
CA ARG A 130 -4.36 5.07 -21.94
C ARG A 130 -4.93 6.43 -22.32
N GLU A 131 -6.08 6.43 -22.96
CA GLU A 131 -6.84 7.64 -23.32
C GLU A 131 -7.88 8.02 -22.25
N ASP A 132 -7.80 7.42 -21.05
CA ASP A 132 -8.71 7.60 -19.91
C ASP A 132 -10.19 7.27 -20.21
N SER A 133 -10.42 6.48 -21.27
CA SER A 133 -11.74 6.08 -21.75
C SER A 133 -12.18 4.74 -21.17
N TRP A 134 -12.36 4.72 -19.84
CA TRP A 134 -12.66 3.51 -19.07
C TRP A 134 -13.97 2.81 -19.47
N ASP A 135 -14.99 3.56 -19.84
CA ASP A 135 -16.29 3.00 -20.25
C ASP A 135 -16.19 2.22 -21.56
N ASN A 136 -15.43 2.75 -22.54
CA ASN A 136 -15.18 2.05 -23.81
C ASN A 136 -14.31 0.79 -23.62
N ALA A 137 -13.33 0.86 -22.71
CA ALA A 137 -12.52 -0.31 -22.34
C ALA A 137 -13.39 -1.41 -21.69
N TYR A 138 -14.32 -1.01 -20.81
CA TYR A 138 -15.25 -1.92 -20.15
C TYR A 138 -16.11 -2.70 -21.16
N GLU A 139 -16.70 -2.04 -22.17
CA GLU A 139 -17.52 -2.71 -23.18
C GLU A 139 -16.75 -3.84 -23.89
N LEU A 140 -15.48 -3.60 -24.23
CA LEU A 140 -14.63 -4.59 -24.87
C LEU A 140 -14.25 -5.75 -23.96
N TRP A 141 -13.98 -5.48 -22.68
CA TRP A 141 -13.72 -6.53 -21.69
C TRP A 141 -14.98 -7.35 -21.41
N LYS A 142 -16.12 -6.69 -21.28
CA LYS A 142 -17.43 -7.33 -21.05
C LYS A 142 -17.80 -8.24 -22.21
N LYS A 143 -17.69 -7.75 -23.45
CA LYS A 143 -17.83 -8.56 -24.66
C LYS A 143 -16.89 -9.77 -24.66
N THR A 144 -15.61 -9.57 -24.33
CA THR A 144 -14.63 -10.66 -24.25
C THR A 144 -14.99 -11.70 -23.19
N TYR A 145 -15.53 -11.27 -22.05
CA TYR A 145 -15.94 -12.15 -20.96
C TYR A 145 -17.17 -13.00 -21.35
N ASP A 146 -18.17 -12.38 -21.97
CA ASP A 146 -19.44 -13.02 -22.33
C ASP A 146 -19.27 -13.99 -23.52
N GLU A 147 -18.48 -13.62 -24.54
CA GLU A 147 -18.28 -14.43 -25.75
C GLU A 147 -17.26 -15.58 -25.55
N SER A 148 -16.32 -15.44 -24.61
CA SER A 148 -15.25 -16.43 -24.44
C SER A 148 -15.72 -17.70 -23.74
N LYS A 149 -15.39 -18.87 -24.29
CA LYS A 149 -15.53 -20.16 -23.58
C LYS A 149 -14.32 -20.54 -22.73
N GLY A 150 -13.18 -19.86 -22.91
CA GLY A 150 -11.92 -20.19 -22.23
C GLY A 150 -11.77 -19.52 -20.87
N ASN A 151 -11.56 -20.31 -19.81
CA ASN A 151 -11.35 -19.81 -18.44
C ASN A 151 -10.24 -18.74 -18.36
N LYS A 152 -9.14 -18.91 -19.10
CA LYS A 152 -8.03 -17.94 -19.10
C LYS A 152 -8.43 -16.56 -19.64
N LYS A 153 -9.25 -16.51 -20.70
CA LYS A 153 -9.75 -15.24 -21.24
C LYS A 153 -10.78 -14.61 -20.30
N LYS A 154 -11.68 -15.42 -19.73
CA LYS A 154 -12.65 -14.94 -18.73
C LYS A 154 -11.97 -14.39 -17.48
N MET A 155 -10.95 -15.06 -16.96
CA MET A 155 -10.12 -14.60 -15.84
C MET A 155 -9.57 -13.20 -16.10
N ARG A 156 -8.91 -13.01 -17.26
CA ARG A 156 -8.29 -11.74 -17.62
C ARG A 156 -9.31 -10.62 -17.78
N ALA A 157 -10.41 -10.90 -18.49
CA ALA A 157 -11.48 -9.93 -18.68
C ALA A 157 -12.15 -9.56 -17.35
N ALA A 158 -12.43 -10.54 -16.48
CA ALA A 158 -13.01 -10.30 -15.17
C ALA A 158 -12.11 -9.42 -14.28
N LEU A 159 -10.79 -9.66 -14.28
CA LEU A 159 -9.86 -8.80 -13.55
C LEU A 159 -9.88 -7.36 -14.08
N ASN A 160 -9.82 -7.18 -15.40
CA ASN A 160 -9.86 -5.84 -15.97
C ASN A 160 -11.18 -5.12 -15.67
N ILE A 161 -12.32 -5.84 -15.69
CA ILE A 161 -13.62 -5.30 -15.29
C ILE A 161 -13.61 -4.91 -13.80
N ALA A 162 -12.97 -5.70 -12.94
CA ALA A 162 -12.80 -5.33 -11.54
C ALA A 162 -12.06 -3.99 -11.40
N LEU A 163 -11.00 -3.78 -12.16
CA LEU A 163 -10.26 -2.52 -12.18
C LEU A 163 -11.12 -1.36 -12.69
N TYR A 164 -11.93 -1.58 -13.72
CA TYR A 164 -12.91 -0.57 -14.18
C TYR A 164 -13.82 -0.09 -13.05
N TYR A 165 -14.42 -1.03 -12.30
CA TYR A 165 -15.30 -0.65 -11.18
C TYR A 165 -14.54 0.02 -10.05
N GLU A 166 -13.28 -0.35 -9.79
CA GLU A 166 -12.42 0.36 -8.85
C GLU A 166 -12.18 1.82 -9.28
N MET A 167 -11.95 2.06 -10.58
CA MET A 167 -11.76 3.41 -11.14
C MET A 167 -13.04 4.26 -11.12
N LYS A 168 -14.22 3.62 -11.13
CA LYS A 168 -15.53 4.29 -10.95
C LYS A 168 -15.94 4.41 -9.48
N ASP A 169 -15.04 4.07 -8.55
CA ASP A 169 -15.25 4.04 -7.09
C ASP A 169 -16.42 3.13 -6.64
N ASN A 170 -16.80 2.17 -7.47
CA ASN A 170 -17.78 1.14 -7.14
C ASN A 170 -17.06 -0.11 -6.62
N LEU A 171 -16.54 0.00 -5.39
CA LEU A 171 -15.76 -1.04 -4.73
C LEU A 171 -16.51 -2.38 -4.57
N PRO A 172 -17.82 -2.42 -4.25
CA PRO A 172 -18.55 -3.68 -4.14
C PRO A 172 -18.56 -4.49 -5.45
N GLU A 173 -18.79 -3.83 -6.59
CA GLU A 173 -18.73 -4.52 -7.89
C GLU A 173 -17.29 -4.90 -8.26
N ALA A 174 -16.32 -4.05 -7.95
CA ALA A 174 -14.91 -4.36 -8.16
C ALA A 174 -14.52 -5.66 -7.43
N GLU A 175 -14.94 -5.84 -6.16
CA GLU A 175 -14.70 -7.07 -5.39
C GLU A 175 -15.39 -8.28 -6.01
N ASN A 176 -16.65 -8.15 -6.42
CA ASN A 176 -17.41 -9.22 -7.06
C ASN A 176 -16.69 -9.73 -8.33
N TRP A 177 -16.17 -8.82 -9.15
CA TRP A 177 -15.43 -9.17 -10.36
C TRP A 177 -14.03 -9.72 -10.08
N ALA A 178 -13.33 -9.18 -9.08
CA ALA A 178 -12.04 -9.69 -8.63
C ALA A 178 -12.15 -11.13 -8.10
N ARG A 179 -13.21 -11.45 -7.34
CA ARG A 179 -13.50 -12.81 -6.86
C ARG A 179 -13.77 -13.78 -8.02
N LYS A 180 -14.56 -13.38 -9.02
CA LYS A 180 -14.76 -14.17 -10.25
C LYS A 180 -13.42 -14.45 -10.95
N ALA A 181 -12.54 -13.45 -11.05
CA ALA A 181 -11.21 -13.64 -11.64
C ALA A 181 -10.37 -14.64 -10.83
N GLN A 182 -10.40 -14.56 -9.50
CA GLN A 182 -9.70 -15.47 -8.60
C GLN A 182 -10.18 -16.92 -8.77
N GLU A 183 -11.49 -17.16 -8.84
CA GLU A 183 -12.06 -18.49 -9.07
C GLU A 183 -11.60 -19.11 -10.40
N TYR A 184 -11.52 -18.30 -11.47
CA TYR A 184 -10.96 -18.79 -12.73
C TYR A 184 -9.46 -19.10 -12.62
N ALA A 185 -8.70 -18.28 -11.91
CA ALA A 185 -7.26 -18.51 -11.70
C ALA A 185 -7.01 -19.83 -10.95
N GLN A 186 -7.77 -20.09 -9.89
CA GLN A 186 -7.72 -21.34 -9.13
C GLN A 186 -7.97 -22.57 -10.03
N LYS A 187 -8.99 -22.51 -10.89
CA LYS A 187 -9.33 -23.58 -11.85
C LYS A 187 -8.23 -23.81 -12.89
N ILE A 188 -7.60 -22.75 -13.39
CA ILE A 188 -6.54 -22.84 -14.41
C ILE A 188 -5.27 -23.46 -13.81
N GLU A 189 -4.92 -23.05 -12.60
CA GLU A 189 -3.69 -23.44 -11.92
C GLU A 189 -3.85 -24.77 -11.15
N LYS A 190 -5.07 -25.35 -11.13
CA LYS A 190 -5.39 -26.63 -10.50
C LYS A 190 -4.92 -26.67 -9.03
N LEU A 191 -5.08 -25.56 -8.31
CA LEU A 191 -4.63 -25.42 -6.92
C LEU A 191 -5.27 -26.45 -5.97
N ASP A 192 -6.40 -27.04 -6.37
CA ASP A 192 -7.03 -28.15 -5.64
C ASP A 192 -6.23 -29.48 -5.71
N LYS A 193 -5.12 -29.53 -6.47
CA LYS A 193 -4.29 -30.72 -6.73
C LYS A 193 -2.78 -30.47 -6.61
N VAL A 194 -2.33 -29.39 -5.97
CA VAL A 194 -0.91 -29.02 -5.99
C VAL A 194 -0.10 -29.82 -4.96
N ASP A 195 0.77 -30.68 -5.48
CA ASP A 195 1.96 -31.20 -4.80
C ASP A 195 2.96 -30.03 -4.69
N GLU A 196 3.40 -29.68 -3.48
CA GLU A 196 4.24 -28.50 -3.15
C GLU A 196 5.56 -28.42 -3.95
N ARG A 197 5.93 -29.49 -4.66
CA ARG A 197 7.22 -29.72 -5.33
C ARG A 197 7.41 -29.02 -6.68
N ASN A 198 6.39 -28.39 -7.26
CA ASN A 198 6.45 -27.75 -8.59
C ASN A 198 6.28 -26.22 -8.58
N PHE A 199 6.66 -25.54 -7.48
CA PHE A 199 6.63 -24.08 -7.42
C PHE A 199 7.75 -23.48 -8.29
N ASN A 200 7.39 -22.93 -9.45
CA ASN A 200 8.34 -22.23 -10.31
C ASN A 200 8.43 -20.75 -9.89
N PHE A 201 9.50 -20.39 -9.19
CA PHE A 201 9.78 -19.01 -8.76
C PHE A 201 9.85 -17.98 -9.92
N ASN A 202 10.04 -18.43 -11.17
CA ASN A 202 10.08 -17.54 -12.35
C ASN A 202 8.69 -17.24 -12.94
N LYS A 203 7.60 -17.81 -12.41
CA LYS A 203 6.23 -17.52 -12.83
C LYS A 203 5.34 -17.34 -11.61
N ILE A 204 5.11 -16.09 -11.22
CA ILE A 204 4.13 -15.78 -10.19
C ILE A 204 2.75 -16.24 -10.69
N PRO A 205 2.07 -17.16 -9.99
CA PRO A 205 0.74 -17.62 -10.37
C PRO A 205 -0.25 -16.45 -10.41
N ASN A 206 -1.16 -16.46 -11.38
CA ASN A 206 -2.22 -15.44 -11.50
C ASN A 206 -3.10 -15.45 -10.26
N PHE A 207 -3.30 -16.61 -9.64
CA PHE A 207 -4.04 -16.71 -8.39
C PHE A 207 -3.42 -15.84 -7.29
N ILE A 208 -2.09 -15.85 -7.13
CA ILE A 208 -1.41 -15.04 -6.11
C ILE A 208 -1.58 -13.55 -6.42
N LEU A 209 -1.38 -13.14 -7.67
CA LEU A 209 -1.50 -11.73 -8.08
C LEU A 209 -2.92 -11.20 -7.86
N ILE A 210 -3.93 -11.97 -8.29
CA ILE A 210 -5.34 -11.59 -8.15
C ILE A 210 -5.76 -11.62 -6.68
N THR A 211 -5.26 -12.57 -5.89
CA THR A 211 -5.54 -12.63 -4.45
C THR A 211 -4.96 -11.42 -3.72
N LYS A 212 -3.72 -11.01 -4.04
CA LYS A 212 -3.14 -9.79 -3.49
C LYS A 212 -4.01 -8.57 -3.79
N TYR A 213 -4.42 -8.41 -5.06
CA TYR A 213 -5.32 -7.33 -5.48
C TYR A 213 -6.66 -7.36 -4.72
N LEU A 214 -7.29 -8.54 -4.60
CA LEU A 214 -8.57 -8.68 -3.89
C LEU A 214 -8.44 -8.32 -2.41
N VAL A 215 -7.34 -8.70 -1.75
CA VAL A 215 -7.07 -8.34 -0.34
C VAL A 215 -6.97 -6.83 -0.18
N GLU A 216 -6.20 -6.15 -1.03
CA GLU A 216 -6.06 -4.68 -1.00
C GLU A 216 -7.39 -3.96 -1.26
N LEU A 217 -8.17 -4.48 -2.21
CA LEU A 217 -9.49 -3.92 -2.54
C LEU A 217 -10.49 -4.09 -1.38
N THR A 218 -10.48 -5.28 -0.74
CA THR A 218 -11.32 -5.57 0.43
C THR A 218 -10.94 -4.67 1.62
N GLU A 219 -9.64 -4.47 1.83
CA GLU A 219 -9.16 -3.53 2.85
C GLU A 219 -9.67 -2.11 2.56
N ARG A 220 -9.51 -1.61 1.33
CA ARG A 220 -10.02 -0.30 0.91
C ARG A 220 -11.52 -0.17 1.14
N ASN A 221 -12.31 -1.15 0.73
CA ASN A 221 -13.77 -1.14 0.88
C ASN A 221 -14.19 -1.17 2.36
N SER A 222 -13.49 -1.93 3.22
CA SER A 222 -13.76 -1.93 4.66
C SER A 222 -13.54 -0.58 5.33
N GLN A 223 -12.65 0.25 4.77
CA GLN A 223 -12.31 1.57 5.28
C GLN A 223 -13.26 2.67 4.78
N ILE A 224 -14.06 2.42 3.74
CA ILE A 224 -14.91 3.47 3.13
C ILE A 224 -15.97 4.01 4.09
N GLN A 225 -16.55 3.14 4.94
CA GLN A 225 -17.52 3.57 5.94
C GLN A 225 -16.90 4.53 6.96
N LYS A 226 -15.66 4.23 7.41
CA LYS A 226 -14.91 5.09 8.31
C LYS A 226 -14.59 6.43 7.66
N LEU A 227 -14.16 6.40 6.40
CA LEU A 227 -13.90 7.61 5.62
C LEU A 227 -15.18 8.45 5.50
N ASN A 228 -16.29 7.86 5.06
CA ASN A 228 -17.57 8.58 4.90
C ASN A 228 -18.03 9.22 6.21
N MET A 229 -17.91 8.54 7.35
CA MET A 229 -18.21 9.15 8.66
C MET A 229 -17.30 10.35 8.97
N GLN A 230 -16.01 10.25 8.65
CA GLN A 230 -15.05 11.34 8.85
C GLN A 230 -15.26 12.52 7.88
N MET A 231 -15.82 12.26 6.69
CA MET A 231 -15.98 13.24 5.61
C MET A 231 -17.37 13.89 5.59
N GLN A 232 -18.40 13.23 6.11
CA GLN A 232 -19.77 13.78 6.20
C GLN A 232 -19.83 15.14 6.91
N ARG A 233 -18.93 15.38 7.89
CA ARG A 233 -18.82 16.68 8.57
C ARG A 233 -18.41 17.84 7.67
N PHE A 234 -17.91 17.56 6.47
CA PHE A 234 -17.45 18.52 5.47
C PHE A 234 -18.35 18.57 4.23
N ASN A 235 -19.58 18.02 4.30
CA ASN A 235 -20.51 17.94 3.16
C ASN A 235 -19.95 17.26 1.90
N ASN A 236 -18.88 16.47 2.03
CA ASN A 236 -18.14 15.88 0.90
C ASN A 236 -17.58 16.91 -0.10
N ASP A 237 -17.37 18.18 0.30
CA ASP A 237 -16.82 19.23 -0.56
C ASP A 237 -15.27 19.15 -0.61
N PHE A 238 -14.70 18.51 -1.64
CA PHE A 238 -13.26 18.52 -1.95
C PHE A 238 -12.98 18.42 -3.45
#